data_AF-A0A6A6QPD1-F1
#
_entry.id   AF-A0A6A6QPD1-F1
#
_cell.length_a   1.000
_cell.length_b   1.000
_cell.length_c   1.000
_cell.angle_alpha   90.00
_cell.angle_beta   90.00
_cell.angle_gamma   90.00
#
_symmetry.space_group_name_H-M   'P 1'
#
loop_
_entity.id
_entity.type
_entity.pdbx_description
1 polymer ?
#
loop_
_entity_poly.entity_id
_entity_poly.type
_entity_poly.pdbx_seq_one_letter_code
_entity_poly.pdbx_strand_id
1 'polypeptide(L)'
;MSSTTTVTQTNTITAENVLRLFPEVNTTLIGAGAQTSATDNDLEGYDEEQIRLMDEMCIVLDENDVPIGSASKKVCHLMENIDQGLLHRAFSVFLFDSNNRLLLQQRATEKITFPDMWTNTCCSHPLGIPGETGVGLDASVQGVRRAGQRKLDHELGIKAAQVPLDDFKFLTRIHYKSPSDGKWGEHEIDYILFIKANVDIEPNPNEVQATRYVSQSDLKAMFEDKNLKFTPWFKLICNSMLFEWWDHLDSGLEKYTGETEIRRM
;
A
#
# COMPACT_ATOMS: atom_id res chain seq x y z
N MET A 1 7.46 33.70 29.78
CA MET A 1 6.36 33.28 28.90
C MET A 1 6.40 31.77 28.84
N SER A 2 5.37 31.08 29.35
CA SER A 2 5.33 29.62 29.38
C SER A 2 4.81 29.16 28.02
N SER A 3 5.63 28.45 27.24
CA SER A 3 5.19 27.84 25.98
C SER A 3 4.37 26.59 26.32
N THR A 4 3.05 26.68 26.16
CA THR A 4 2.16 25.52 26.25
C THR A 4 2.40 24.66 25.01
N THR A 5 3.14 23.57 25.18
CA THR A 5 3.23 22.52 24.17
C THR A 5 1.87 21.81 24.14
N THR A 6 1.03 22.15 23.17
CA THR A 6 -0.19 21.40 22.89
C THR A 6 0.22 20.02 22.40
N VAL A 7 0.13 19.02 23.28
CA VAL A 7 0.19 17.62 22.86
C VAL A 7 -1.13 17.35 22.16
N THR A 8 -1.13 17.34 20.83
CA THR A 8 -2.27 16.87 20.06
C THR A 8 -2.44 15.39 20.38
N GLN A 9 -3.40 15.03 21.22
CA GLN A 9 -3.83 13.64 21.37
C GLN A 9 -4.43 13.23 20.02
N THR A 10 -3.74 12.37 19.29
CA THR A 10 -4.34 11.63 18.19
C THR A 10 -5.49 10.81 18.76
N ASN A 11 -6.72 11.09 18.31
CA ASN A 11 -7.87 10.31 18.72
C ASN A 11 -7.76 8.93 18.06
N THR A 12 -7.75 7.85 18.85
CA THR A 12 -7.85 6.50 18.30
C THR A 12 -9.16 6.38 17.51
N ILE A 13 -9.04 6.06 16.22
CA ILE A 13 -10.18 5.87 15.33
C ILE A 13 -10.90 4.56 15.68
N THR A 14 -12.23 4.61 15.80
CA THR A 14 -13.09 3.45 16.11
C THR A 14 -14.38 3.50 15.29
N ALA A 15 -15.10 2.37 15.24
CA ALA A 15 -16.40 2.31 14.57
C ALA A 15 -17.42 3.30 15.16
N GLU A 16 -17.34 3.61 16.46
CA GLU A 16 -18.26 4.53 17.14
C GLU A 16 -17.96 6.00 16.84
N ASN A 17 -16.70 6.35 16.52
CA ASN A 17 -16.30 7.75 16.36
C ASN A 17 -15.96 8.14 14.91
N VAL A 18 -15.80 7.17 13.99
CA VAL A 18 -15.30 7.42 12.63
C VAL A 18 -16.13 8.46 11.87
N LEU A 19 -17.46 8.38 11.91
CA LEU A 19 -18.33 9.36 11.23
C LEU A 19 -18.28 10.77 11.83
N ARG A 20 -17.91 10.88 13.12
CA ARG A 20 -17.76 12.17 13.80
C ARG A 20 -16.42 12.81 13.46
N LEU A 21 -15.38 12.00 13.28
CA LEU A 21 -14.04 12.46 12.94
C LEU A 21 -13.89 12.72 11.44
N PHE A 22 -14.51 11.87 10.61
CA PHE A 22 -14.37 11.85 9.16
C PHE A 22 -15.75 11.64 8.51
N PRO A 23 -16.55 12.72 8.33
CA PRO A 23 -17.89 12.63 7.74
C PRO A 23 -17.94 12.03 6.32
N GLU A 24 -16.82 12.06 5.60
CA GLU A 24 -16.64 11.49 4.26
C GLU A 24 -16.54 9.95 4.27
N VAL A 25 -16.31 9.33 5.43
CA VAL A 25 -16.27 7.87 5.55
C VAL A 25 -17.68 7.31 5.39
N ASN A 26 -17.83 6.38 4.46
CA ASN A 26 -19.05 5.60 4.31
C ASN A 26 -18.98 4.32 5.16
N THR A 27 -19.87 4.22 6.15
CA THR A 27 -20.04 3.04 7.02
C THR A 27 -21.20 2.14 6.61
N THR A 28 -22.02 2.54 5.63
CA THR A 28 -23.07 1.68 5.06
C THR A 28 -22.45 0.65 4.12
N LEU A 29 -23.18 -0.45 3.88
CA LEU A 29 -22.73 -1.63 3.11
C LEU A 29 -21.76 -1.25 1.99
N ILE A 30 -20.55 -1.82 2.11
CA ILE A 30 -19.46 -1.85 1.13
C ILE A 30 -20.06 -1.96 -0.29
N GLY A 31 -19.98 -0.87 -1.07
CA GLY A 31 -20.55 -0.79 -2.43
C GLY A 31 -21.65 0.27 -2.65
N ALA A 32 -22.06 1.04 -1.65
CA ALA A 32 -22.92 2.21 -1.86
C ALA A 32 -22.10 3.40 -2.41
N GLY A 33 -22.53 3.96 -3.56
CA GLY A 33 -21.79 4.94 -4.35
C GLY A 33 -21.32 6.18 -3.58
N ALA A 34 -20.18 6.72 -4.02
CA ALA A 34 -19.57 7.92 -3.46
C ALA A 34 -20.49 9.14 -3.56
N GLN A 35 -20.52 9.96 -2.50
CA GLN A 35 -20.94 11.35 -2.65
C GLN A 35 -19.76 12.11 -3.25
N THR A 36 -19.87 12.48 -4.53
CA THR A 36 -18.91 13.36 -5.18
C THR A 36 -19.10 14.78 -4.64
N SER A 37 -18.14 15.27 -3.87
CA SER A 37 -18.10 16.68 -3.49
C SER A 37 -17.66 17.52 -4.70
N ALA A 38 -18.36 18.63 -4.91
CA ALA A 38 -18.19 19.53 -6.04
C ALA A 38 -16.85 20.28 -6.01
N THR A 39 -16.27 20.49 -7.19
CA THR A 39 -15.07 21.32 -7.48
C THR A 39 -13.89 21.06 -6.54
N ASP A 40 -13.13 20.02 -6.87
CA ASP A 40 -12.01 19.59 -6.06
C ASP A 40 -10.70 20.31 -6.45
N ASN A 41 -10.45 21.46 -5.84
CA ASN A 41 -9.21 22.22 -6.03
C ASN A 41 -7.96 21.44 -5.58
N ASP A 42 -8.11 20.36 -4.81
CA ASP A 42 -6.94 19.65 -4.27
C ASP A 42 -6.17 18.87 -5.32
N LEU A 43 -6.85 18.54 -6.41
CA LEU A 43 -6.35 17.73 -7.50
C LEU A 43 -6.01 18.59 -8.73
N GLU A 44 -6.12 19.91 -8.64
CA GLU A 44 -5.78 20.82 -9.73
C GLU A 44 -4.29 20.68 -10.12
N GLY A 45 -4.02 20.42 -11.40
CA GLY A 45 -2.68 20.27 -11.95
C GLY A 45 -2.10 18.84 -11.92
N TYR A 46 -2.83 17.85 -11.41
CA TYR A 46 -2.46 16.44 -11.52
C TYR A 46 -2.99 15.81 -12.83
N ASP A 47 -2.40 14.67 -13.21
CA ASP A 47 -2.81 13.89 -14.37
C ASP A 47 -4.25 13.35 -14.24
N GLU A 48 -5.03 13.39 -15.33
CA GLU A 48 -6.47 13.05 -15.33
C GLU A 48 -6.74 11.60 -14.90
N GLU A 49 -5.85 10.66 -15.26
CA GLU A 49 -6.00 9.26 -14.88
C GLU A 49 -5.72 9.07 -13.39
N GLN A 50 -4.69 9.72 -12.85
CA GLN A 50 -4.42 9.68 -11.41
C GLN A 50 -5.53 10.35 -10.59
N ILE A 51 -6.14 11.43 -11.10
CA ILE A 51 -7.34 12.05 -10.49
C ILE A 51 -8.49 11.05 -10.45
N ARG A 52 -8.77 10.35 -11.56
CA ARG A 52 -9.82 9.33 -11.60
C ARG A 52 -9.58 8.22 -10.57
N LEU A 53 -8.33 7.79 -10.41
CA LEU A 53 -7.96 6.77 -9.43
C LEU A 53 -8.08 7.26 -7.97
N MET A 54 -8.19 8.56 -7.73
CA MET A 54 -8.41 9.09 -6.38
C MET A 54 -9.83 8.87 -5.85
N ASP A 55 -10.77 8.49 -6.72
CA ASP A 55 -12.13 8.10 -6.36
C ASP A 55 -12.24 6.62 -5.94
N GLU A 56 -11.18 5.82 -6.10
CA GLU A 56 -11.16 4.43 -5.64
C GLU A 56 -11.43 4.36 -4.13
N MET A 57 -12.31 3.45 -3.71
CA MET A 57 -12.73 3.33 -2.32
C MET A 57 -11.77 2.43 -1.54
N CYS A 58 -10.97 3.01 -0.65
CA CYS A 58 -10.13 2.30 0.31
C CYS A 58 -10.95 1.75 1.48
N ILE A 59 -10.46 0.70 2.14
CA ILE A 59 -11.05 0.15 3.36
C ILE A 59 -10.47 0.92 4.55
N VAL A 60 -11.32 1.62 5.31
CA VAL A 60 -10.92 2.33 6.53
C VAL A 60 -10.92 1.35 7.70
N LEU A 61 -9.87 1.41 8.52
CA LEU A 61 -9.58 0.46 9.59
C LEU A 61 -9.53 1.12 10.96
N ASP A 62 -9.72 0.32 12.00
CA ASP A 62 -9.15 0.61 13.32
C ASP A 62 -7.68 0.14 13.40
N GLU A 63 -7.02 0.42 14.53
CA GLU A 63 -5.60 0.04 14.73
C GLU A 63 -5.34 -1.48 14.83
N ASN A 64 -6.39 -2.30 14.85
CA ASN A 64 -6.32 -3.76 14.91
C ASN A 64 -6.73 -4.41 13.58
N ASP A 65 -6.78 -3.63 12.50
CA ASP A 65 -7.13 -4.09 11.16
C ASP A 65 -8.59 -4.60 11.06
N VAL A 66 -9.48 -4.04 11.89
CA VAL A 66 -10.93 -4.25 11.76
C VAL A 66 -11.48 -3.21 10.79
N PRO A 67 -12.17 -3.60 9.71
CA PRO A 67 -12.85 -2.66 8.82
C PRO A 67 -13.95 -1.89 9.56
N ILE A 68 -13.87 -0.56 9.54
CA ILE A 68 -14.85 0.34 10.17
C ILE A 68 -15.56 1.26 9.17
N GLY A 69 -15.18 1.21 7.89
CA GLY A 69 -15.84 1.94 6.81
C GLY A 69 -15.06 1.89 5.51
N SER A 70 -15.39 2.80 4.59
CA SER A 70 -14.66 3.04 3.35
C SER A 70 -14.61 4.53 3.05
N ALA A 71 -13.53 5.00 2.43
CA ALA A 71 -13.39 6.39 1.99
C ALA A 71 -12.64 6.42 0.66
N SER A 72 -12.76 7.53 -0.08
CA SER A 72 -12.00 7.67 -1.32
C SER A 72 -10.50 7.69 -1.02
N LYS A 73 -9.71 7.22 -1.98
CA LYS A 73 -8.26 7.23 -1.92
C LYS A 73 -7.75 8.64 -1.62
N LYS A 74 -8.34 9.69 -2.21
CA LYS A 74 -8.03 11.08 -1.83
C LYS A 74 -8.12 11.29 -0.33
N VAL A 75 -9.28 11.01 0.27
CA VAL A 75 -9.56 11.26 1.69
C VAL A 75 -8.55 10.52 2.57
N CYS A 76 -8.24 9.27 2.23
CA CYS A 76 -7.28 8.42 2.92
C CYS A 76 -5.82 8.94 2.89
N HIS A 77 -5.42 9.66 1.84
CA HIS A 77 -4.02 10.04 1.63
C HIS A 77 -3.72 11.51 1.96
N LEU A 78 -4.71 12.28 2.40
CA LEU A 78 -4.50 13.66 2.86
C LEU A 78 -3.89 13.67 4.27
N MET A 79 -2.78 14.38 4.45
CA MET A 79 -2.10 14.51 5.74
C MET A 79 -3.00 15.08 6.84
N GLU A 80 -3.94 15.97 6.50
CA GLU A 80 -4.89 16.52 7.48
C GLU A 80 -5.80 15.45 8.10
N ASN A 81 -6.14 14.39 7.35
CA ASN A 81 -6.96 13.28 7.83
C ASN A 81 -6.09 12.23 8.53
N ILE A 82 -4.92 11.94 7.95
CA ILE A 82 -3.92 11.04 8.51
C ILE A 82 -3.47 11.50 9.91
N ASP A 83 -3.21 12.80 10.09
CA ASP A 83 -2.78 13.35 11.39
C ASP A 83 -3.92 13.39 12.43
N GLN A 84 -5.17 13.25 11.98
CA GLN A 84 -6.33 13.02 12.85
C GLN A 84 -6.59 11.54 13.14
N GLY A 85 -5.82 10.62 12.53
CA GLY A 85 -5.87 9.18 12.80
C GLY A 85 -6.55 8.34 11.72
N LEU A 86 -6.91 8.90 10.56
CA LEU A 86 -7.47 8.11 9.46
C LEU A 86 -6.46 7.07 8.97
N LEU A 87 -6.88 5.81 8.92
CA LEU A 87 -6.05 4.63 8.65
C LEU A 87 -6.77 3.73 7.65
N HIS A 88 -6.06 3.22 6.65
CA HIS A 88 -6.62 2.31 5.65
C HIS A 88 -5.79 1.04 5.44
N ARG A 89 -6.41 0.03 4.83
CA ARG A 89 -5.74 -1.22 4.46
C ARG A 89 -4.92 -1.03 3.18
N ALA A 90 -3.74 -1.63 3.15
CA ALA A 90 -2.87 -1.65 1.98
C ALA A 90 -2.23 -3.03 1.78
N PHE A 91 -1.52 -3.19 0.67
CA PHE A 91 -0.63 -4.33 0.43
C PHE A 91 0.65 -3.92 -0.30
N SER A 92 1.70 -4.68 -0.07
CA SER A 92 2.99 -4.61 -0.76
C SER A 92 3.35 -5.98 -1.31
N VAL A 93 3.39 -6.10 -2.64
CA VAL A 93 3.85 -7.29 -3.36
C VAL A 93 5.36 -7.24 -3.59
N PHE A 94 6.03 -8.35 -3.29
CA PHE A 94 7.41 -8.65 -3.62
C PHE A 94 7.43 -9.88 -4.54
N LEU A 95 7.65 -9.64 -5.84
CA LEU A 95 7.73 -10.68 -6.86
C LEU A 95 9.19 -11.02 -7.13
N PHE A 96 9.53 -12.29 -6.97
CA PHE A 96 10.84 -12.83 -7.26
C PHE A 96 10.79 -13.68 -8.54
N ASP A 97 11.81 -13.60 -9.38
CA ASP A 97 11.95 -14.51 -10.52
C ASP A 97 12.55 -15.86 -10.08
N SER A 98 12.71 -16.79 -11.03
CA SER A 98 13.32 -18.10 -10.75
C SER A 98 14.77 -18.03 -10.27
N ASN A 99 15.46 -16.90 -10.46
CA ASN A 99 16.83 -16.66 -10.01
C ASN A 99 16.89 -15.91 -8.66
N ASN A 100 15.78 -15.81 -7.94
CA ASN A 100 15.65 -15.04 -6.70
C ASN A 100 16.01 -13.56 -6.87
N ARG A 101 15.76 -12.96 -8.04
CA ARG A 101 15.87 -11.51 -8.23
C ARG A 101 14.51 -10.88 -7.95
N LEU A 102 14.48 -9.81 -7.15
CA LEU A 102 13.28 -9.05 -6.85
C LEU A 102 12.97 -8.10 -8.00
N LEU A 103 11.72 -8.08 -8.46
CA LEU A 103 11.23 -7.07 -9.39
C LEU A 103 10.94 -5.77 -8.62
N LEU A 104 11.65 -4.71 -8.97
CA LEU A 104 11.36 -3.35 -8.51
C LEU A 104 10.62 -2.57 -9.60
N GLN A 105 9.83 -1.61 -9.18
CA GLN A 105 9.34 -0.54 -10.04
C GLN A 105 9.88 0.82 -9.60
N GLN A 106 9.98 1.74 -10.56
CA GLN A 106 10.11 3.17 -10.32
C GLN A 106 8.75 3.80 -10.62
N ARG A 107 8.18 4.45 -9.60
CA ARG A 107 6.89 5.14 -9.70
C ARG A 107 6.95 6.22 -10.78
N ALA A 108 5.90 6.33 -11.59
CA ALA A 108 5.79 7.38 -12.61
C ALA A 108 5.80 8.78 -11.98
N THR A 109 6.13 9.79 -12.79
CA THR A 109 6.17 11.20 -12.35
C THR A 109 4.77 11.71 -12.02
N GLU A 110 3.76 11.14 -12.66
CA GLU A 110 2.34 11.48 -12.54
C GLU A 110 1.74 11.04 -11.20
N LYS A 111 2.40 10.12 -10.47
CA LYS A 111 1.92 9.62 -9.18
C LYS A 111 1.77 10.75 -8.17
N ILE A 112 0.58 10.86 -7.56
CA ILE A 112 0.30 11.89 -6.56
C ILE A 112 1.20 11.72 -5.31
N THR A 113 1.37 10.49 -4.82
CA THR A 113 2.28 10.18 -3.71
C THR A 113 3.59 9.60 -4.22
N PHE A 114 4.71 10.09 -3.68
CA PHE A 114 6.08 9.62 -3.94
C PHE A 114 6.42 9.41 -5.43
N PRO A 115 6.22 10.40 -6.31
CA PRO A 115 6.64 10.29 -7.70
C PRO A 115 8.16 10.07 -7.82
N ASP A 116 8.58 9.40 -8.90
CA ASP A 116 9.98 9.13 -9.25
C ASP A 116 10.78 8.22 -8.30
N MET A 117 10.16 7.70 -7.24
CA MET A 117 10.82 6.84 -6.28
C MET A 117 10.80 5.36 -6.70
N TRP A 118 11.91 4.67 -6.46
CA TRP A 118 11.99 3.22 -6.54
C TRP A 118 11.30 2.55 -5.34
N THR A 119 10.61 1.45 -5.60
CA THR A 119 9.89 0.69 -4.57
C THR A 119 9.85 -0.80 -4.92
N ASN A 120 9.23 -1.63 -4.07
CA ASN A 120 8.99 -3.04 -4.35
C ASN A 120 8.04 -3.21 -5.56
N THR A 121 7.68 -4.45 -5.88
CA THR A 121 7.05 -4.77 -7.16
C THR A 121 5.74 -4.02 -7.41
N CYS A 122 4.82 -4.01 -6.45
CA CYS A 122 3.55 -3.30 -6.56
C CYS A 122 3.01 -2.99 -5.16
N CYS A 123 2.54 -1.75 -4.95
CA CYS A 123 1.93 -1.29 -3.70
C CYS A 123 0.62 -0.58 -4.02
N SER A 124 -0.47 -1.02 -3.39
CA SER A 124 -1.77 -0.40 -3.58
C SER A 124 -2.73 -0.85 -2.48
N HIS A 125 -4.04 -0.75 -2.74
CA HIS A 125 -5.10 -0.92 -1.76
C HIS A 125 -6.07 -2.01 -2.23
N PRO A 126 -6.49 -2.92 -1.33
CA PRO A 126 -7.74 -3.64 -1.54
C PRO A 126 -8.90 -2.65 -1.52
N LEU A 127 -9.87 -2.84 -2.42
CA LEU A 127 -11.03 -1.96 -2.51
C LEU A 127 -12.11 -2.34 -1.49
N GLY A 128 -12.86 -1.33 -1.07
CA GLY A 128 -14.13 -1.46 -0.36
C GLY A 128 -15.23 -2.05 -1.26
N ILE A 129 -15.03 -3.27 -1.78
CA ILE A 129 -15.98 -4.03 -2.60
C ILE A 129 -16.08 -5.50 -2.15
N PRO A 130 -17.18 -6.20 -2.48
CA PRO A 130 -17.27 -7.64 -2.30
C PRO A 130 -16.09 -8.37 -2.94
N GLY A 131 -15.42 -9.22 -2.15
CA GLY A 131 -14.29 -10.03 -2.60
C GLY A 131 -12.91 -9.49 -2.20
N GLU A 132 -12.74 -8.17 -2.08
CA GLU A 132 -11.48 -7.54 -1.65
C GLU A 132 -11.51 -7.02 -0.21
N THR A 133 -12.69 -6.71 0.35
CA THR A 133 -12.73 -6.12 1.70
C THR A 133 -12.23 -7.07 2.79
N GLY A 134 -12.92 -8.18 3.04
CA GLY A 134 -12.51 -9.18 4.05
C GLY A 134 -12.59 -8.69 5.51
N VAL A 135 -13.15 -9.52 6.39
CA VAL A 135 -13.18 -9.29 7.84
C VAL A 135 -12.50 -10.47 8.53
N GLY A 136 -11.54 -10.19 9.42
CA GLY A 136 -10.66 -11.20 10.00
C GLY A 136 -9.50 -11.58 9.05
N LEU A 137 -8.42 -12.10 9.63
CA LEU A 137 -7.14 -12.25 8.94
C LEU A 137 -7.26 -13.07 7.64
N ASP A 138 -7.88 -14.24 7.68
CA ASP A 138 -7.97 -15.14 6.51
C ASP A 138 -8.71 -14.49 5.34
N ALA A 139 -9.86 -13.86 5.61
CA ALA A 139 -10.65 -13.20 4.58
C ALA A 139 -9.94 -11.96 4.02
N SER A 140 -9.29 -11.18 4.88
CA SER A 140 -8.48 -10.04 4.46
C SER A 140 -7.29 -10.46 3.60
N VAL A 141 -6.60 -11.56 3.95
CA VAL A 141 -5.51 -12.13 3.13
C VAL A 141 -6.01 -12.49 1.72
N GLN A 142 -7.17 -13.13 1.61
CA GLN A 142 -7.75 -13.43 0.29
C GLN A 142 -8.12 -12.16 -0.48
N GLY A 143 -8.59 -11.14 0.22
CA GLY A 143 -8.92 -9.83 -0.36
C GLY A 143 -7.70 -9.13 -0.94
N VAL A 144 -6.62 -9.02 -0.15
CA VAL A 144 -5.37 -8.39 -0.62
C VAL A 144 -4.67 -9.18 -1.71
N ARG A 145 -4.79 -10.52 -1.75
CA ARG A 145 -4.28 -11.33 -2.88
C ARG A 145 -4.99 -10.97 -4.18
N ARG A 146 -6.32 -10.83 -4.16
CA ARG A 146 -7.11 -10.41 -5.33
C ARG A 146 -6.74 -9.00 -5.76
N ALA A 147 -6.61 -8.08 -4.81
CA ALA A 147 -6.18 -6.71 -5.08
C ALA A 147 -4.76 -6.66 -5.67
N GLY A 148 -3.83 -7.44 -5.12
CA GLY A 148 -2.46 -7.59 -5.61
C GLY A 148 -2.43 -8.11 -7.05
N GLN A 149 -3.17 -9.18 -7.37
CA GLN A 149 -3.27 -9.69 -8.74
C GLN A 149 -3.86 -8.64 -9.70
N ARG A 150 -4.94 -7.94 -9.30
CA ARG A 150 -5.55 -6.88 -10.11
C ARG A 150 -4.57 -5.74 -10.41
N LYS A 151 -3.81 -5.31 -9.39
CA LYS A 151 -2.89 -4.19 -9.53
C LYS A 151 -1.57 -4.55 -10.22
N LEU A 152 -1.11 -5.79 -10.12
CA LEU A 152 -0.01 -6.30 -10.96
C LEU A 152 -0.37 -6.26 -12.45
N ASP A 153 -1.62 -6.58 -12.82
CA ASP A 153 -2.07 -6.44 -14.21
C ASP A 153 -2.18 -4.96 -14.60
N HIS A 154 -2.81 -4.14 -13.76
CA HIS A 154 -3.00 -2.72 -14.05
C HIS A 154 -1.68 -1.94 -14.17
N GLU A 155 -0.73 -2.12 -13.26
CA GLU A 155 0.51 -1.32 -13.20
C GLU A 155 1.62 -1.90 -14.08
N LEU A 156 1.73 -3.24 -14.14
CA LEU A 156 2.86 -3.93 -14.78
C LEU A 156 2.48 -4.83 -15.95
N GLY A 157 1.18 -4.92 -16.30
CA GLY A 157 0.69 -5.78 -17.37
C GLY A 157 0.74 -7.28 -17.05
N ILE A 158 1.07 -7.66 -15.81
CA ILE A 158 1.26 -9.06 -15.40
C ILE A 158 -0.11 -9.74 -15.28
N LYS A 159 -0.44 -10.55 -16.28
CA LYS A 159 -1.72 -11.26 -16.35
C LYS A 159 -1.91 -12.26 -15.20
N ALA A 160 -3.14 -12.35 -14.70
CA ALA A 160 -3.56 -13.23 -13.61
C ALA A 160 -3.11 -14.71 -13.76
N ALA A 161 -3.06 -15.22 -15.00
CA ALA A 161 -2.61 -16.59 -15.28
C ALA A 161 -1.14 -16.85 -14.91
N GLN A 162 -0.31 -15.80 -14.85
CA GLN A 162 1.11 -15.88 -14.47
C GLN A 162 1.32 -15.78 -12.95
N VAL A 163 0.31 -15.29 -12.22
CA VAL A 163 0.35 -15.05 -10.77
C VAL A 163 -0.92 -15.57 -10.09
N PRO A 164 -1.17 -16.89 -10.05
CA PRO A 164 -2.33 -17.47 -9.37
C PRO A 164 -2.44 -17.04 -7.90
N LEU A 165 -3.68 -16.86 -7.41
CA LEU A 165 -3.93 -16.35 -6.05
C LEU A 165 -3.32 -17.23 -4.94
N ASP A 166 -3.25 -18.55 -5.16
CA ASP A 166 -2.72 -19.51 -4.18
C ASP A 166 -1.19 -19.51 -4.09
N ASP A 167 -0.52 -18.92 -5.09
CA ASP A 167 0.94 -18.82 -5.14
C ASP A 167 1.44 -17.64 -4.30
N PHE A 168 0.59 -16.65 -4.01
CA PHE A 168 0.92 -15.56 -3.09
C PHE A 168 1.10 -16.09 -1.66
N LYS A 169 2.25 -15.80 -1.05
CA LYS A 169 2.54 -16.08 0.35
C LYS A 169 2.32 -14.80 1.16
N PHE A 170 1.39 -14.85 2.11
CA PHE A 170 1.21 -13.78 3.08
C PHE A 170 2.23 -13.97 4.21
N LEU A 171 3.05 -12.95 4.45
CA LEU A 171 4.07 -12.96 5.49
C LEU A 171 3.51 -12.40 6.79
N THR A 172 3.31 -11.08 6.81
CA THR A 172 2.93 -10.32 8.00
C THR A 172 2.21 -9.03 7.61
N ARG A 173 1.78 -8.26 8.62
CA ARG A 173 1.21 -6.92 8.45
C ARG A 173 2.10 -5.89 9.13
N ILE A 174 2.30 -4.75 8.47
CA ILE A 174 3.09 -3.63 8.99
C ILE A 174 2.20 -2.41 9.10
N HIS A 175 2.06 -1.85 10.30
CA HIS A 175 1.45 -0.55 10.52
C HIS A 175 2.53 0.53 10.47
N TYR A 176 2.44 1.44 9.50
CA TYR A 176 3.37 2.56 9.34
C TYR A 176 2.64 3.85 8.95
N LYS A 177 3.31 4.99 9.16
CA LYS A 177 2.86 6.33 8.73
C LYS A 177 3.99 7.07 8.05
N SER A 178 3.77 7.69 6.90
CA SER A 178 4.80 8.44 6.19
C SER A 178 4.25 9.59 5.34
N PRO A 179 4.73 10.83 5.52
CA PRO A 179 4.38 11.92 4.61
C PRO A 179 5.09 11.73 3.25
N SER A 180 4.36 11.98 2.17
CA SER A 180 4.93 12.13 0.81
C SER A 180 5.45 13.54 0.61
N ASP A 181 4.57 14.51 0.85
CA ASP A 181 4.87 15.93 0.86
C ASP A 181 4.09 16.61 2.00
N GLY A 182 3.96 17.94 1.96
CA GLY A 182 3.20 18.66 3.00
C GLY A 182 1.70 18.36 3.00
N LYS A 183 1.13 17.88 1.89
CA LYS A 183 -0.31 17.66 1.69
C LYS A 183 -0.67 16.18 1.71
N TRP A 184 0.15 15.33 1.08
CA TRP A 184 -0.14 13.93 0.87
C TRP A 184 0.77 13.02 1.70
N GLY A 185 0.27 11.84 2.05
CA GLY A 185 1.03 10.82 2.77
C GLY A 185 0.33 9.47 2.79
N GLU A 186 0.87 8.57 3.61
CA GLU A 186 0.40 7.20 3.82
C GLU A 186 0.23 6.95 5.32
N HIS A 187 -0.83 6.25 5.69
CA HIS A 187 -1.05 5.72 7.03
C HIS A 187 -1.81 4.41 6.88
N GLU A 188 -1.08 3.31 7.01
CA GLU A 188 -1.53 2.03 6.46
C GLU A 188 -1.28 0.87 7.41
N ILE A 189 -2.18 -0.12 7.38
CA ILE A 189 -1.86 -1.50 7.75
C ILE A 189 -1.57 -2.24 6.44
N ASP A 190 -0.28 -2.44 6.17
CA ASP A 190 0.26 -2.97 4.93
C ASP A 190 0.48 -4.48 5.00
N TYR A 191 -0.20 -5.22 4.12
CA TYR A 191 -0.06 -6.65 3.97
C TYR A 191 1.14 -7.01 3.08
N ILE A 192 2.09 -7.73 3.65
CA ILE A 192 3.28 -8.16 2.91
C ILE A 192 2.99 -9.47 2.17
N LEU A 193 3.04 -9.41 0.84
CA LEU A 193 2.76 -10.52 -0.06
C LEU A 193 3.99 -10.86 -0.89
N PHE A 194 4.44 -12.11 -0.82
CA PHE A 194 5.50 -12.64 -1.67
C PHE A 194 4.90 -13.50 -2.78
N ILE A 195 5.52 -13.48 -3.95
CA ILE A 195 5.22 -14.44 -5.02
C ILE A 195 6.50 -14.71 -5.80
N LYS A 196 6.71 -15.97 -6.21
CA LYS A 196 7.83 -16.35 -7.06
C LYS A 196 7.31 -16.81 -8.41
N ALA A 197 7.55 -16.03 -9.46
CA ALA A 197 7.05 -16.27 -10.80
C ALA A 197 7.93 -15.60 -11.85
N ASN A 198 8.10 -16.25 -12.99
CA ASN A 198 8.64 -15.60 -14.19
C ASN A 198 7.46 -14.99 -14.95
N VAL A 199 7.53 -13.68 -15.20
CA VAL A 199 6.40 -12.92 -15.74
C VAL A 199 6.82 -12.05 -16.91
N ASP A 200 5.90 -11.88 -17.85
CA ASP A 200 5.97 -10.83 -18.86
C ASP A 200 5.56 -9.49 -18.26
N ILE A 201 6.32 -8.44 -18.56
CA ILE A 201 6.14 -7.09 -18.00
C ILE A 201 5.83 -6.11 -19.13
N GLU A 202 4.70 -5.43 -19.02
CA GLU A 202 4.23 -4.37 -19.91
C GLU A 202 3.72 -3.20 -19.04
N PRO A 203 4.62 -2.32 -18.54
CA PRO A 203 4.26 -1.32 -17.55
C PRO A 203 3.29 -0.28 -18.12
N ASN A 204 2.30 0.10 -17.31
CA ASN A 204 1.48 1.27 -17.60
C ASN A 204 2.32 2.54 -17.31
N PRO A 205 2.62 3.38 -18.32
CA PRO A 205 3.49 4.54 -18.13
C PRO A 205 2.94 5.59 -17.16
N ASN A 206 1.62 5.63 -16.92
CA ASN A 206 1.02 6.50 -15.91
C ASN A 206 1.22 6.01 -14.47
N GLU A 207 1.63 4.75 -14.30
CA GLU A 207 1.85 4.13 -12.99
C GLU A 207 3.35 3.89 -12.73
N VAL A 208 4.08 3.43 -13.76
CA VAL A 208 5.44 2.94 -13.67
C VAL A 208 6.29 3.47 -14.82
N GLN A 209 7.37 4.20 -14.51
CA GLN A 209 8.29 4.72 -15.53
C GLN A 209 9.48 3.80 -15.81
N ALA A 210 9.83 2.91 -14.88
CA ALA A 210 10.91 1.94 -15.06
C ALA A 210 10.71 0.70 -14.19
N THR A 211 11.29 -0.41 -14.61
CA THR A 211 11.31 -1.67 -13.84
C THR A 211 12.71 -2.25 -13.82
N ARG A 212 13.07 -2.96 -12.74
CA ARG A 212 14.37 -3.60 -12.64
C ARG A 212 14.32 -4.86 -11.78
N TYR A 213 14.83 -5.97 -12.32
CA TYR A 213 15.17 -7.14 -11.52
C TYR A 213 16.52 -6.93 -10.83
N VAL A 214 16.57 -7.16 -9.53
CA VAL A 214 17.78 -6.96 -8.71
C VAL A 214 18.06 -8.17 -7.82
N SER A 215 19.33 -8.54 -7.69
CA SER A 215 19.78 -9.40 -6.60
C SER A 215 19.84 -8.63 -5.28
N GLN A 216 20.03 -9.33 -4.16
CA GLN A 216 20.27 -8.67 -2.87
C GLN A 216 21.47 -7.73 -2.91
N SER A 217 22.57 -8.13 -3.57
CA SER A 217 23.77 -7.29 -3.72
C SER A 217 23.49 -6.06 -4.58
N ASP A 218 22.72 -6.20 -5.66
CA ASP A 218 22.33 -5.07 -6.50
C ASP A 218 21.48 -4.07 -5.71
N LEU A 219 20.49 -4.54 -4.94
CA LEU A 219 19.64 -3.68 -4.13
C LEU A 219 20.44 -2.94 -3.04
N LYS A 220 21.38 -3.63 -2.37
CA LYS A 220 22.28 -2.99 -1.39
C LYS A 220 23.11 -1.89 -2.05
N ALA A 221 23.70 -2.15 -3.21
CA ALA A 221 24.43 -1.14 -3.97
C ALA A 221 23.53 0.03 -4.43
N MET A 222 22.28 -0.25 -4.84
CA MET A 222 21.32 0.80 -5.19
C MET A 222 20.97 1.70 -4.01
N PHE A 223 20.91 1.19 -2.78
CA PHE A 223 20.72 2.03 -1.59
C PHE A 223 21.90 2.94 -1.26
N GLU A 224 23.11 2.61 -1.73
CA GLU A 224 24.30 3.46 -1.58
C GLU A 224 24.34 4.60 -2.61
N ASP A 225 23.61 4.48 -3.72
CA ASP A 225 23.52 5.52 -4.74
C ASP A 225 22.59 6.67 -4.30
N LYS A 226 23.20 7.81 -4.00
CA LYS A 226 22.50 9.02 -3.55
C LYS A 226 21.59 9.65 -4.60
N ASN A 227 21.73 9.29 -5.87
CA ASN A 227 20.86 9.78 -6.94
C ASN A 227 19.53 9.03 -6.99
N LEU A 228 19.46 7.84 -6.38
CA LEU A 228 18.24 7.04 -6.31
C LEU A 228 17.43 7.42 -5.07
N LYS A 229 16.14 7.65 -5.29
CA LYS A 229 15.16 7.84 -4.23
C LYS A 229 14.35 6.56 -4.07
N PHE A 230 14.00 6.24 -2.84
CA PHE A 230 13.18 5.07 -2.53
C PHE A 230 12.05 5.46 -1.61
N THR A 231 10.94 4.76 -1.76
CA THR A 231 9.78 4.98 -0.90
C THR A 231 10.10 4.60 0.55
N PRO A 232 9.50 5.31 1.54
CA PRO A 232 9.81 5.10 2.95
C PRO A 232 9.52 3.67 3.43
N TRP A 233 8.38 3.09 3.06
CA TRP A 233 8.00 1.73 3.43
C TRP A 233 8.97 0.70 2.85
N PHE A 234 9.43 0.88 1.60
CA PHE A 234 10.33 -0.08 0.97
C PHE A 234 11.68 -0.09 1.68
N LYS A 235 12.22 1.10 2.02
CA LYS A 235 13.43 1.22 2.85
C LYS A 235 13.25 0.59 4.23
N LEU A 236 12.10 0.84 4.86
CA LEU A 236 11.76 0.28 6.17
C LEU A 236 11.76 -1.25 6.15
N ILE A 237 11.05 -1.85 5.20
CA ILE A 237 10.95 -3.31 5.03
C ILE A 237 12.32 -3.90 4.68
N CYS A 238 13.07 -3.26 3.78
CA CYS A 238 14.41 -3.71 3.39
C CYS A 238 15.37 -3.79 4.57
N ASN A 239 15.46 -2.72 5.35
CA ASN A 239 16.41 -2.59 6.44
C ASN A 239 16.02 -3.39 7.70
N SER A 240 14.79 -3.86 7.78
CA SER A 240 14.28 -4.59 8.96
C SER A 240 14.16 -6.09 8.74
N MET A 241 13.69 -6.53 7.57
CA MET A 241 13.22 -7.92 7.42
C MET A 241 13.43 -8.52 6.03
N LEU A 242 13.41 -7.72 4.95
CA LEU A 242 13.45 -8.26 3.58
C LEU A 242 14.68 -9.13 3.33
N PHE A 243 15.89 -8.66 3.68
CA PHE A 243 17.11 -9.40 3.39
C PHE A 243 17.15 -10.75 4.11
N GLU A 244 16.65 -10.83 5.34
CA GLU A 244 16.51 -12.09 6.07
C GLU A 244 15.51 -13.02 5.35
N TRP A 245 14.33 -12.52 5.01
CA TRP A 245 13.34 -13.33 4.27
C TRP A 245 13.85 -13.79 2.91
N TRP A 246 14.64 -12.96 2.24
CA TRP A 246 15.21 -13.24 0.93
C TRP A 246 16.19 -14.43 1.00
N ASP A 247 16.96 -14.56 2.08
CA ASP A 247 17.84 -15.71 2.31
C ASP A 247 17.08 -17.04 2.48
N HIS A 248 15.76 -16.97 2.70
CA HIS A 248 14.88 -18.12 2.96
C HIS A 248 13.86 -18.40 1.83
N LEU A 249 13.94 -17.73 0.67
CA LEU A 249 12.96 -17.88 -0.43
C LEU A 249 12.77 -19.33 -0.90
N ASP A 250 13.86 -20.09 -1.04
CA ASP A 250 13.82 -21.47 -1.53
C ASP A 250 13.58 -22.50 -0.41
N SER A 251 13.84 -22.11 0.84
CA SER A 251 13.63 -22.98 2.00
C SER A 251 13.57 -22.17 3.30
N GLY A 252 12.51 -22.38 4.08
CA GLY A 252 12.37 -21.81 5.43
C GLY A 252 11.55 -20.52 5.50
N LEU A 253 11.06 -20.01 4.37
CA LEU A 253 10.16 -18.85 4.33
C LEU A 253 8.91 -19.07 5.19
N GLU A 254 8.45 -20.31 5.32
CA GLU A 254 7.26 -20.72 6.08
C GLU A 254 7.28 -20.25 7.53
N LYS A 255 8.47 -20.11 8.13
CA LYS A 255 8.67 -19.57 9.48
C LYS A 255 8.19 -18.12 9.62
N TYR A 256 8.16 -17.37 8.52
CA TYR A 256 7.80 -15.96 8.45
C TYR A 256 6.41 -15.73 7.84
N THR A 257 5.68 -16.80 7.51
CA THR A 257 4.35 -16.71 6.90
C THR A 257 3.22 -16.78 7.92
N GLY A 258 2.13 -16.07 7.64
CA GLY A 258 0.91 -16.16 8.43
C GLY A 258 0.99 -15.51 9.82
N GLU A 259 1.84 -14.50 10.01
CA GLU A 259 1.92 -13.80 11.28
C GLU A 259 0.57 -13.16 11.65
N THR A 260 0.12 -13.42 12.88
CA THR A 260 -1.16 -12.90 13.40
C THR A 260 -1.01 -11.53 14.03
N GLU A 261 0.17 -11.18 14.53
CA GLU A 261 0.43 -9.88 15.14
C GLU A 261 0.78 -8.83 14.08
N ILE A 262 0.37 -7.59 14.32
CA ILE A 262 0.69 -6.45 13.45
C ILE A 262 2.01 -5.83 13.93
N ARG A 263 3.00 -5.74 13.05
CA ARG A 263 4.26 -5.07 13.32
C ARG A 263 4.05 -3.56 13.25
N ARG A 264 4.32 -2.83 14.32
CA ARG A 264 4.16 -1.35 14.37
C ARG A 264 5.54 -0.71 14.22
N MET A 265 5.72 0.09 13.18
CA MET A 265 7.05 0.56 12.74
C MET A 265 7.08 2.05 12.38
#